data_AF-A0A7S0JE12-F1
#
_entry.id   AF-A0A7S0JE12-F1
#
_cell.length_a   1.000
_cell.length_b   1.000
_cell.length_c   1.000
_cell.angle_alpha   90.00
_cell.angle_beta   90.00
_cell.angle_gamma   90.00
#
_symmetry.space_group_name_H-M   'P 1'
#
loop_
_entity.id
_entity.type
_entity.pdbx_description
1 polymer ?
#
loop_
_entity_poly.entity_id
_entity_poly.type
_entity_poly.pdbx_seq_one_letter_code
_entity_poly.pdbx_strand_id
1 'polypeptide(L)'
;RAALSLLAADRWCEVVSIGAEEGSALQGRAGTVRWRGLDPRSPEEQPTPSVLASSKALGELSERWTSYVYAAGSETSVEQLEARLRVLGEMPPAERPSDRALWVAALINPCSVGRTGGGGPGSLALEVRPAALRAPAAEARVQVVEAAIKDSIERLRTWYYHM
;
A
#
# COMPACT_ATOMS: atom_id res chain seq x y z
N ARG A 1 3.58 20.93 17.02
CA ARG A 1 4.63 20.64 16.02
C ARG A 1 4.10 19.46 15.20
N ALA A 2 3.69 19.68 13.95
CA ALA A 2 3.20 18.60 13.09
C ALA A 2 4.36 17.66 12.77
N ALA A 3 4.20 16.37 13.05
CA ALA A 3 5.13 15.35 12.60
C ALA A 3 4.89 15.18 11.09
N LEU A 4 5.86 15.61 10.28
CA LEU A 4 5.88 15.25 8.87
C LEU A 4 6.17 13.74 8.81
N SER A 5 5.15 12.93 8.59
CA SER A 5 5.30 11.53 8.19
C SER A 5 5.94 11.50 6.80
N LEU A 6 7.26 11.61 6.77
CA LEU A 6 8.08 11.35 5.59
C LEU A 6 8.24 9.84 5.45
N LEU A 7 7.94 9.32 4.26
CA LEU A 7 8.46 8.01 3.86
C LEU A 7 9.98 8.02 4.07
N ALA A 8 10.50 7.06 4.83
CA ALA A 8 11.93 6.99 5.14
C ALA A 8 12.84 6.91 3.89
N ALA A 9 12.26 6.61 2.72
CA ALA A 9 12.90 6.74 1.43
C ALA A 9 12.09 7.71 0.55
N ASP A 10 12.54 8.97 0.44
CA ASP A 10 12.01 10.00 -0.50
C ASP A 10 12.24 9.65 -1.99
N ARG A 11 12.40 8.36 -2.31
CA ARG A 11 12.83 7.87 -3.61
C ARG A 11 12.26 6.49 -3.92
N TRP A 12 11.89 6.29 -5.18
CA TRP A 12 11.54 4.99 -5.76
C TRP A 12 12.56 4.62 -6.86
N CYS A 13 12.51 3.38 -7.36
CA CYS A 13 13.43 2.91 -8.40
C CYS A 13 12.68 2.54 -9.69
N GLU A 14 13.11 3.12 -10.80
CA GLU A 14 12.70 2.78 -12.16
C GLU A 14 13.67 1.71 -12.70
N VAL A 15 13.17 0.56 -13.18
CA VAL A 15 14.01 -0.45 -13.84
C VAL A 15 14.36 0.06 -15.24
N VAL A 16 15.64 0.31 -15.49
CA VAL A 16 16.15 0.89 -16.75
C VAL A 16 16.54 -0.22 -17.74
N SER A 17 17.17 -1.28 -17.23
CA SER A 17 17.49 -2.44 -18.04
C SER A 17 17.36 -3.70 -17.22
N ILE A 18 16.99 -4.77 -17.91
CA ILE A 18 16.96 -6.12 -17.38
C ILE A 18 17.98 -6.90 -18.20
N GLY A 19 18.98 -7.44 -17.51
CA GLY A 19 20.04 -8.27 -18.07
C GLY A 19 19.54 -9.64 -18.50
N ALA A 20 20.48 -10.45 -19.00
CA ALA A 20 20.18 -11.79 -19.47
C ALA A 20 19.70 -12.69 -18.32
N GLU A 21 18.98 -13.75 -18.67
CA GLU A 21 18.51 -14.74 -17.71
C GLU A 21 19.67 -15.66 -17.31
N GLU A 22 20.19 -15.48 -16.10
CA GLU A 22 21.38 -16.19 -15.60
C GLU A 22 21.06 -17.58 -14.99
N GLY A 23 19.95 -18.20 -15.41
CA GLY A 23 19.71 -19.63 -15.18
C GLY A 23 19.16 -20.04 -13.80
N SER A 24 18.78 -19.09 -12.94
CA SER A 24 18.09 -19.39 -11.69
C SER A 24 16.80 -18.58 -11.56
N ALA A 25 15.66 -19.28 -11.51
CA ALA A 25 14.35 -18.69 -11.28
C ALA A 25 14.23 -17.92 -9.94
N LEU A 26 15.15 -18.19 -9.00
CA LEU A 26 15.16 -17.60 -7.65
C LEU A 26 16.07 -16.37 -7.52
N GLN A 27 17.06 -16.20 -8.40
CA GLN A 27 18.00 -15.07 -8.35
C GLN A 27 17.58 -13.89 -9.23
N GLY A 28 16.55 -14.08 -10.07
CA GLY A 28 16.06 -13.04 -10.97
C GLY A 28 17.09 -12.68 -12.04
N ARG A 29 16.86 -11.56 -12.72
CA ARG A 29 17.77 -11.04 -13.74
C ARG A 29 18.51 -9.84 -13.16
N ALA A 30 19.82 -9.78 -13.35
CA ALA A 30 20.60 -8.59 -13.02
C ALA A 30 19.98 -7.38 -13.75
N GLY A 31 19.69 -6.29 -13.05
CA GLY A 31 19.03 -5.13 -13.64
C GLY A 31 19.68 -3.83 -13.18
N THR A 32 19.64 -2.82 -14.05
CA THR A 32 20.02 -1.46 -13.65
C THR A 32 18.77 -0.70 -13.24
N VAL A 33 18.87 0.05 -12.14
CA VAL A 33 17.79 0.91 -11.66
C VAL A 33 18.21 2.37 -11.69
N ARG A 34 17.27 3.25 -11.99
CA ARG A 34 17.40 4.68 -11.80
C ARG A 34 16.57 5.08 -10.60
N TRP A 35 17.23 5.60 -9.57
CA TRP A 35 16.54 6.19 -8.42
C TRP A 35 15.84 7.48 -8.86
N ARG A 36 14.54 7.57 -8.59
CA ARG A 36 13.69 8.73 -8.84
C ARG A 36 13.24 9.29 -7.49
N GLY A 37 13.40 10.59 -7.29
CA GLY A 37 12.81 11.26 -6.13
C GLY A 37 11.29 11.27 -6.26
N LEU A 38 10.58 11.16 -5.13
CA LEU A 38 9.20 11.62 -5.03
C LEU A 38 9.26 13.13 -4.85
N ASP A 39 9.66 13.88 -5.88
CA ASP A 39 9.67 15.34 -5.80
C ASP A 39 8.23 15.84 -5.94
N PRO A 40 7.62 16.38 -4.88
CA PRO A 40 6.24 16.87 -4.93
C PRO A 40 6.07 18.07 -5.89
N ARG A 41 7.15 18.57 -6.49
CA ARG A 41 7.16 19.63 -7.50
C ARG A 41 7.22 19.09 -8.93
N SER A 42 7.43 17.79 -9.13
CA SER A 42 7.43 17.21 -10.48
C SER A 42 6.02 17.25 -11.07
N PRO A 43 5.88 17.37 -12.40
CA PRO A 43 4.57 17.36 -13.07
C PRO A 43 3.75 16.11 -12.76
N GLU A 44 4.38 14.95 -12.61
CA GLU A 44 3.75 13.65 -12.34
C GLU A 44 3.27 13.51 -10.88
N GLU A 45 3.82 14.32 -9.99
CA GLU A 45 3.43 14.39 -8.58
C GLU A 45 2.48 15.56 -8.29
N GLN A 46 2.21 16.45 -9.27
CA GLN A 46 1.21 17.50 -9.12
C GLN A 46 -0.19 16.89 -9.10
N PRO A 47 -0.93 16.97 -7.98
CA PRO A 47 -2.24 16.38 -7.92
C PRO A 47 -3.27 17.24 -8.68
N THR A 48 -4.07 16.59 -9.52
CA THR A 48 -5.31 17.19 -10.00
C THR A 48 -6.36 17.21 -8.87
N PRO A 49 -7.42 18.04 -8.97
CA PRO A 49 -8.50 18.02 -7.98
C PRO A 49 -9.14 16.63 -7.79
N SER A 50 -9.21 15.83 -8.86
CA SER A 50 -9.69 14.44 -8.80
C SER A 50 -8.77 13.56 -7.94
N VAL A 51 -7.45 13.68 -8.13
CA VAL A 51 -6.46 12.92 -7.36
C VAL A 51 -6.51 13.31 -5.87
N LEU A 52 -6.70 14.59 -5.55
CA LEU A 52 -6.89 15.04 -4.16
C LEU A 52 -8.15 14.43 -3.53
N ALA A 53 -9.25 14.39 -4.27
CA ALA A 53 -10.50 13.78 -3.81
C ALA A 53 -10.32 12.28 -3.53
N SER A 54 -9.69 11.53 -4.44
CA SER A 54 -9.38 10.11 -4.22
C SER A 54 -8.38 9.90 -3.07
N SER A 55 -7.36 10.75 -2.95
CA SER A 55 -6.40 10.71 -1.82
C SER A 55 -7.09 10.95 -0.48
N LYS A 56 -8.05 11.89 -0.41
CA LYS A 56 -8.88 12.07 0.78
C LYS A 56 -9.70 10.82 1.07
N ALA A 57 -10.36 10.25 0.05
CA ALA A 57 -11.17 9.04 0.18
C ALA A 57 -10.35 7.84 0.67
N LEU A 58 -9.06 7.73 0.31
CA LEU A 58 -8.17 6.70 0.86
C LEU A 58 -8.07 6.75 2.39
N GLY A 59 -8.18 7.93 3.01
CA GLY A 59 -8.20 8.05 4.47
C GLY A 59 -9.43 7.39 5.07
N GLU A 60 -10.61 7.73 4.56
CA GLU A 60 -11.89 7.16 5.00
C GLU A 60 -11.96 5.64 4.77
N LEU A 61 -11.40 5.16 3.65
CA LEU A 61 -11.29 3.73 3.36
C LEU A 61 -10.34 3.02 4.33
N SER A 62 -9.21 3.66 4.69
CA SER A 62 -8.24 3.10 5.63
C SER A 62 -8.82 2.97 7.04
N GLU A 63 -9.53 3.99 7.51
CA GLU A 63 -10.26 3.93 8.79
C GLU A 63 -11.28 2.80 8.80
N ARG A 64 -12.11 2.72 7.75
CA ARG A 64 -13.13 1.67 7.62
C ARG A 64 -12.52 0.27 7.57
N TRP A 65 -11.46 0.08 6.79
CA TRP A 65 -10.75 -1.19 6.71
C TRP A 65 -10.20 -1.59 8.08
N THR A 66 -9.59 -0.65 8.80
CA THR A 66 -9.04 -0.86 10.15
C THR A 66 -10.16 -1.27 11.12
N SER A 67 -11.32 -0.62 11.08
CA SER A 67 -12.48 -0.98 11.90
C SER A 67 -12.96 -2.42 11.63
N TYR A 68 -12.98 -2.86 10.37
CA TYR A 68 -13.33 -4.24 10.05
C TYR A 68 -12.30 -5.25 10.58
N VAL A 69 -11.01 -4.92 10.55
CA VAL A 69 -9.98 -5.80 11.13
C VAL A 69 -10.13 -5.90 12.65
N TYR A 70 -10.45 -4.81 13.35
CA TYR A 70 -10.74 -4.88 14.78
C TYR A 70 -12.01 -5.69 15.09
N ALA A 71 -13.04 -5.59 14.24
CA ALA A 71 -14.32 -6.25 14.49
C ALA A 71 -14.32 -7.74 14.10
N ALA A 72 -13.62 -8.11 13.02
CA ALA A 72 -13.66 -9.45 12.44
C ALA A 72 -12.34 -10.23 12.59
N GLY A 73 -11.26 -9.56 12.98
CA GLY A 73 -9.93 -10.15 13.09
C GLY A 73 -9.77 -11.01 14.34
N SER A 74 -8.84 -11.96 14.27
CA SER A 74 -8.34 -12.65 15.46
C SER A 74 -7.47 -11.69 16.32
N GLU A 75 -7.24 -12.03 17.58
CA GLU A 75 -6.31 -11.31 18.46
C GLU A 75 -4.94 -11.10 17.80
N THR A 76 -4.37 -12.14 17.18
CA THR A 76 -3.12 -12.05 16.41
C THR A 76 -3.20 -11.06 15.24
N SER A 77 -4.36 -10.97 14.57
CA SER A 77 -4.55 -10.02 13.46
C SER A 77 -4.59 -8.58 13.95
N VAL A 78 -5.21 -8.34 15.10
CA VAL A 78 -5.27 -7.04 15.76
C VAL A 78 -3.87 -6.61 16.22
N GLU A 79 -3.12 -7.48 16.90
CA GLU A 79 -1.75 -7.18 17.33
C GLU A 79 -0.83 -6.84 16.14
N GLN A 80 -0.96 -7.56 15.02
CA GLN A 80 -0.20 -7.29 13.79
C GLN A 80 -0.57 -5.94 13.19
N LEU A 81 -1.86 -5.58 13.17
CA LEU A 81 -2.33 -4.27 12.72
C LEU A 81 -1.75 -3.15 13.59
N GLU A 82 -1.82 -3.28 14.91
CA GLU A 82 -1.28 -2.28 15.84
C GLU A 82 0.24 -2.12 15.71
N ALA A 83 0.97 -3.23 15.63
CA ALA A 83 2.41 -3.21 15.41
C ALA A 83 2.75 -2.48 14.10
N ARG A 84 1.96 -2.68 13.06
CA ARG A 84 2.15 -2.00 11.78
C ARG A 84 1.84 -0.51 11.85
N LEU A 85 0.73 -0.12 12.47
CA LEU A 85 0.37 1.29 12.66
C LEU A 85 1.46 2.04 13.44
N ARG A 86 2.09 1.40 14.45
CA ARG A 86 3.24 1.97 15.16
C ARG A 86 4.45 2.21 14.24
N VAL A 87 4.73 1.30 13.31
CA VAL A 87 5.84 1.43 12.34
C VAL A 87 5.54 2.47 11.26
N LEU A 88 4.30 2.49 10.75
CA LEU A 88 3.88 3.41 9.70
C LEU A 88 3.75 4.85 10.17
N GLY A 89 3.46 5.07 11.45
CA GLY A 89 3.22 6.39 12.01
C GLY A 89 1.92 7.02 11.47
N GLU A 90 1.82 8.34 11.60
CA GLU A 90 0.63 9.09 11.19
C GLU A 90 0.44 9.00 9.66
N MET A 91 -0.81 8.86 9.23
CA MET A 91 -1.14 8.88 7.80
C MET A 91 -0.78 10.24 7.18
N PRO A 92 -0.05 10.27 6.04
CA PRO A 92 0.27 11.51 5.34
C PRO A 92 -0.98 12.32 4.95
N PRO A 93 -0.90 13.66 4.85
CA PRO A 93 -2.05 14.52 4.48
C PRO A 93 -2.53 14.24 3.04
N ALA A 94 -3.78 14.62 2.73
CA ALA A 94 -4.41 14.29 1.44
C ALA A 94 -3.71 14.97 0.24
N GLU A 95 -3.07 16.12 0.49
CA GLU A 95 -2.27 16.91 -0.46
C GLU A 95 -0.95 16.22 -0.84
N ARG A 96 -0.60 15.11 -0.17
CA ARG A 96 0.54 14.24 -0.50
C ARG A 96 0.02 12.87 -0.98
N PRO A 97 -0.61 12.79 -2.16
CA PRO A 97 -1.31 11.59 -2.63
C PRO A 97 -0.41 10.37 -2.80
N SER A 98 0.83 10.55 -3.28
CA SER A 98 1.80 9.46 -3.42
C SER A 98 2.16 8.87 -2.06
N ASP A 99 2.48 9.74 -1.09
CA ASP A 99 2.85 9.29 0.24
C ASP A 99 1.69 8.58 0.92
N ARG A 100 0.48 9.14 0.82
CA ARG A 100 -0.72 8.52 1.37
C ARG A 100 -1.01 7.18 0.69
N ALA A 101 -0.93 7.08 -0.64
CA ALA A 101 -1.13 5.83 -1.34
C ALA A 101 -0.12 4.76 -0.91
N LEU A 102 1.16 5.13 -0.77
CA LEU A 102 2.21 4.21 -0.29
C LEU A 102 2.01 3.81 1.17
N TRP A 103 1.59 4.73 2.02
CA TRP A 103 1.22 4.46 3.42
C TRP A 103 0.06 3.45 3.48
N VAL A 104 -1.00 3.63 2.68
CA VAL A 104 -2.14 2.71 2.63
C VAL A 104 -1.75 1.37 2.01
N ALA A 105 -0.93 1.35 0.96
CA ALA A 105 -0.40 0.13 0.37
C ALA A 105 0.37 -0.70 1.40
N ALA A 106 1.14 -0.03 2.26
CA ALA A 106 1.86 -0.64 3.35
C ALA A 106 0.92 -1.01 4.51
N LEU A 107 -0.15 -0.27 4.79
CA LEU A 107 -1.13 -0.64 5.82
C LEU A 107 -1.77 -1.99 5.52
N ILE A 108 -2.27 -2.17 4.30
CA ILE A 108 -3.05 -3.35 3.92
C ILE A 108 -2.16 -4.56 3.55
N ASN A 109 -0.83 -4.39 3.44
CA ASN A 109 0.13 -5.45 3.10
C ASN A 109 1.38 -5.48 4.01
N PRO A 110 1.90 -6.66 4.42
CA PRO A 110 1.38 -8.00 4.20
C PRO A 110 0.41 -8.37 5.33
N CYS A 111 -0.89 -8.37 5.06
CA CYS A 111 -1.85 -8.88 6.03
C CYS A 111 -2.14 -10.34 5.75
N SER A 112 -1.31 -11.23 6.30
CA SER A 112 -1.72 -12.62 6.49
C SER A 112 -2.76 -12.65 7.61
N VAL A 113 -4.02 -12.92 7.32
CA VAL A 113 -4.93 -13.44 8.37
C VAL A 113 -4.74 -14.92 8.40
N GLY A 114 -4.10 -15.39 9.45
CA GLY A 114 -4.03 -16.81 9.72
C GLY A 114 -5.43 -17.37 10.01
N ARG A 115 -5.84 -18.33 9.20
CA ARG A 115 -6.01 -19.71 9.66
C ARG A 115 -5.45 -20.63 8.58
N THR A 116 -4.12 -20.74 8.51
CA THR A 116 -3.34 -21.91 8.06
C THR A 116 -1.90 -21.48 7.74
N GLY A 117 -0.94 -22.01 8.50
CA GLY A 117 0.39 -22.23 7.95
C GLY A 117 0.24 -23.20 6.79
N GLY A 118 0.50 -22.73 5.57
CA GLY A 118 0.35 -23.50 4.34
C GLY A 118 -0.73 -22.93 3.43
N GLY A 119 -0.34 -22.01 2.53
CA GLY A 119 -0.96 -21.80 1.22
C GLY A 119 -2.49 -21.65 1.12
N GLY A 120 -3.18 -21.21 2.17
CA GLY A 120 -4.64 -20.97 2.17
C GLY A 120 -5.04 -19.52 1.82
N PRO A 121 -6.34 -19.25 1.57
CA PRO A 121 -6.89 -17.98 1.03
C PRO A 121 -6.92 -16.80 2.04
N GLY A 122 -5.90 -16.70 2.91
CA GLY A 122 -5.85 -15.79 4.06
C GLY A 122 -5.10 -14.48 3.86
N SER A 123 -5.13 -13.86 2.67
CA SER A 123 -4.62 -12.49 2.51
C SER A 123 -5.80 -11.51 2.56
N LEU A 124 -5.78 -10.53 3.48
CA LEU A 124 -6.84 -9.51 3.53
C LEU A 124 -6.92 -8.69 2.26
N ALA A 125 -5.78 -8.48 1.60
CA ALA A 125 -5.66 -7.69 0.40
C ALA A 125 -4.75 -8.39 -0.60
N LEU A 126 -4.93 -8.07 -1.89
CA LEU A 126 -3.93 -8.39 -2.91
C LEU A 126 -2.64 -7.62 -2.61
N GLU A 127 -1.49 -8.24 -2.86
CA GLU A 127 -0.18 -7.61 -2.67
C GLU A 127 0.01 -6.44 -3.64
N VAL A 128 -0.29 -5.23 -3.18
CA VAL A 128 -0.38 -4.03 -4.01
C VAL A 128 0.94 -3.24 -4.05
N ARG A 129 1.87 -3.48 -3.12
CA ARG A 129 3.08 -2.65 -2.98
C ARG A 129 3.93 -2.65 -4.25
N PRO A 130 4.15 -3.77 -4.97
CA PRO A 130 4.90 -3.74 -6.23
C PRO A 130 4.22 -2.92 -7.32
N ALA A 131 2.89 -2.85 -7.36
CA ALA A 131 2.17 -2.05 -8.33
C ALA A 131 2.21 -0.56 -7.95
N ALA A 132 2.00 -0.23 -6.68
CA ALA A 132 2.11 1.14 -6.17
C ALA A 132 3.53 1.72 -6.32
N LEU A 133 4.58 0.92 -6.07
CA LEU A 133 5.97 1.37 -6.21
C LEU A 133 6.39 1.56 -7.67
N ARG A 134 5.79 0.83 -8.62
CA ARG A 134 6.08 0.93 -10.05
C ARG A 134 5.22 1.98 -10.76
N ALA A 135 4.15 2.45 -10.14
CA ALA A 135 3.28 3.44 -10.76
C ALA A 135 4.04 4.77 -10.96
N PRO A 136 3.98 5.35 -12.17
CA PRO A 136 4.85 6.45 -12.57
C PRO A 136 4.43 7.81 -12.01
N ALA A 137 3.20 7.93 -11.52
CA ALA A 137 2.58 9.20 -11.11
C ALA A 137 1.68 9.00 -9.90
N ALA A 138 1.41 10.09 -9.17
CA ALA A 138 0.52 10.09 -8.01
C ALA A 138 -0.86 9.50 -8.30
N GLU A 139 -1.45 9.87 -9.45
CA GLU A 139 -2.75 9.36 -9.88
C GLU A 139 -2.76 7.83 -9.99
N ALA A 140 -1.78 7.26 -10.70
CA ALA A 140 -1.68 5.82 -10.89
C ALA A 140 -1.46 5.08 -9.55
N ARG A 141 -0.70 5.67 -8.61
CA ARG A 141 -0.52 5.11 -7.26
C ARG A 141 -1.83 5.09 -6.49
N VAL A 142 -2.55 6.21 -6.47
CA VAL A 142 -3.84 6.33 -5.78
C VAL A 142 -4.85 5.35 -6.36
N GLN A 143 -5.00 5.28 -7.68
CA GLN A 143 -5.96 4.38 -8.33
C GLN A 143 -5.71 2.91 -8.01
N VAL A 144 -4.46 2.46 -8.10
CA VAL A 144 -4.06 1.08 -7.81
C VAL A 144 -4.35 0.72 -6.36
N VAL A 145 -4.03 1.61 -5.41
CA VAL A 145 -4.24 1.38 -3.98
C VAL A 145 -5.71 1.48 -3.60
N GLU A 146 -6.45 2.41 -4.20
CA GLU A 146 -7.89 2.57 -3.99
C GLU A 146 -8.65 1.32 -4.42
N ALA A 147 -8.31 0.74 -5.57
CA ALA A 147 -8.90 -0.51 -6.02
C ALA A 147 -8.61 -1.66 -5.04
N ALA A 148 -7.35 -1.77 -4.58
CA ALA A 148 -6.95 -2.84 -3.66
C ALA A 148 -7.62 -2.76 -2.29
N ILE A 149 -7.73 -1.56 -1.70
CA ILE A 149 -8.38 -1.42 -0.38
C ILE A 149 -9.90 -1.62 -0.47
N LYS A 150 -10.55 -1.20 -1.57
CA LYS A 150 -11.98 -1.46 -1.79
C LYS A 150 -12.27 -2.96 -1.92
N ASP A 151 -11.46 -3.69 -2.69
CA ASP A 151 -11.57 -5.16 -2.80
C ASP A 151 -11.37 -5.83 -1.42
N SER A 152 -10.37 -5.38 -0.67
CA SER A 152 -10.09 -5.87 0.67
C SER A 152 -11.24 -5.64 1.66
N ILE A 153 -11.82 -4.44 1.65
CA ILE A 153 -13.00 -4.10 2.46
C ILE A 153 -14.18 -5.02 2.11
N GLU A 154 -14.41 -5.29 0.83
CA GLU A 154 -15.53 -6.14 0.41
C GLU A 154 -15.35 -7.60 0.88
N ARG A 155 -14.12 -8.12 0.83
CA ARG A 155 -13.78 -9.45 1.37
C ARG A 155 -13.99 -9.52 2.88
N LEU A 156 -13.50 -8.51 3.62
CA LEU A 156 -13.69 -8.39 5.06
C LEU A 156 -15.17 -8.31 5.45
N ARG A 157 -15.94 -7.52 4.70
CA ARG A 157 -17.39 -7.38 4.88
C ARG A 157 -18.11 -8.72 4.71
N THR A 158 -17.73 -9.48 3.68
CA THR A 158 -18.27 -10.83 3.43
C THR A 158 -17.99 -11.75 4.62
N TRP A 159 -16.77 -11.75 5.17
CA TRP A 159 -16.46 -12.56 6.35
C TRP A 159 -17.21 -12.10 7.59
N TYR A 160 -17.33 -10.79 7.82
CA TYR A 160 -18.04 -10.22 8.95
C TYR A 160 -19.53 -10.64 9.00
N TYR A 161 -20.21 -10.71 7.85
CA TYR A 161 -21.62 -11.13 7.79
C TYR A 161 -21.85 -12.65 7.88
N HIS A 162 -20.80 -13.45 7.80
CA HIS A 162 -20.88 -14.91 7.87
C HIS A 162 -20.33 -15.51 9.18
N MET A 163 -19.94 -14.67 10.14
CA MET A 163 -19.66 -15.05 11.53
C MET A 163 -20.85 -14.76 12.43
#